data_AF-A0AAD9FED4-F1
#
_entry.id   AF-A0AAD9FED4-F1
#
_cell.length_a   1.000
_cell.length_b   1.000
_cell.length_c   1.000
_cell.angle_alpha   90.00
_cell.angle_beta   90.00
_cell.angle_gamma   90.00
#
_symmetry.space_group_name_H-M   'P 1'
#
loop_
_entity.id
_entity.type
_entity.pdbx_description
1 polymer ?
#
loop_
_entity_poly.entity_id
_entity_poly.type
_entity_poly.pdbx_seq_one_letter_code
_entity_poly.pdbx_strand_id
1 'polypeptide(L)'
;MVLMKPPVLRVELPERLYSGGEKLSGSVLLEAAQPLSVAGLRVTVSGRARVEHRGGAGGGRRRREEKEYLRREEALRLEEQLTTGTH
;
A
#
# COMPACT_ATOMS: atom_id res chain seq x y z
N MET A 1 -22.07 -15.52 -22.08
CA MET A 1 -21.24 -14.39 -21.61
C MET A 1 -20.34 -14.92 -20.52
N VAL A 2 -19.04 -15.10 -20.77
CA VAL A 2 -18.13 -15.62 -19.74
C VAL A 2 -17.78 -14.47 -18.80
N LEU A 3 -18.20 -14.57 -17.54
CA LEU A 3 -17.84 -13.60 -16.52
C LEU A 3 -16.36 -13.79 -16.17
N MET A 4 -15.50 -12.90 -16.67
CA MET A 4 -14.09 -12.91 -16.30
C MET A 4 -13.93 -12.47 -14.84
N LYS A 5 -13.37 -13.35 -14.01
CA LYS A 5 -13.01 -13.01 -12.63
C LYS A 5 -11.84 -12.01 -12.65
N PRO A 6 -11.97 -10.84 -12.01
CA PRO A 6 -10.88 -9.87 -11.98
C PRO A 6 -9.67 -10.42 -11.21
N PRO A 7 -8.44 -9.99 -11.55
CA PRO A 7 -7.28 -10.30 -10.74
C PRO A 7 -7.42 -9.68 -9.34
N VAL A 8 -6.92 -10.37 -8.33
CA VAL A 8 -6.94 -9.94 -6.94
C VAL A 8 -5.52 -9.58 -6.52
N LEU A 9 -5.33 -8.36 -6.01
CA LEU A 9 -4.07 -7.89 -5.45
C LEU A 9 -4.18 -7.89 -3.91
N ARG A 10 -3.22 -8.49 -3.22
CA ARG A 10 -3.12 -8.50 -1.76
C ARG A 10 -1.76 -7.98 -1.33
N VAL A 11 -1.75 -7.15 -0.30
CA VAL A 11 -0.53 -6.70 0.37
C VAL A 11 -0.45 -7.40 1.72
N GLU A 12 0.63 -8.12 1.96
CA GLU A 12 0.87 -8.84 3.20
C GLU A 12 1.91 -8.07 4.01
N LEU A 13 1.46 -7.55 5.16
CA LEU A 13 2.31 -6.86 6.12
C LEU A 13 2.18 -7.55 7.47
N PRO A 14 3.23 -7.54 8.30
CA PRO A 14 3.12 -7.99 9.68
C PRO A 14 2.08 -7.17 10.46
N GLU A 15 1.21 -7.86 11.21
CA GLU A 15 0.25 -7.23 12.12
C GLU A 15 0.96 -6.73 13.38
N ARG A 16 1.63 -5.58 13.26
CA ARG A 16 2.32 -4.92 14.37
C ARG A 16 2.27 -3.41 14.24
N LEU A 17 2.55 -2.73 15.35
CA LEU A 17 2.77 -1.28 15.36
C LEU A 17 4.20 -0.95 14.94
N TYR A 18 4.36 0.19 14.26
CA TYR A 18 5.64 0.68 13.79
C TYR A 18 5.92 2.08 14.34
N SER A 19 7.18 2.34 14.65
CA SER A 19 7.70 3.60 15.15
C SER A 19 8.63 4.28 14.14
N GLY A 20 8.97 5.55 14.39
CA GLY A 20 9.86 6.32 13.54
C GLY A 20 11.22 5.65 13.37
N GLY A 21 11.63 5.44 12.12
CA GLY A 21 12.91 4.80 11.76
C GLY A 21 12.84 3.28 11.63
N GLU A 22 11.73 2.63 12.00
CA GLU A 22 11.58 1.19 11.82
C GLU A 22 11.33 0.81 10.36
N LYS A 23 11.84 -0.37 9.97
CA LYS A 23 11.62 -0.93 8.64
C LYS A 23 10.26 -1.65 8.58
N LEU A 24 9.44 -1.25 7.61
CA LEU A 24 8.28 -1.99 7.12
C LEU A 24 8.72 -2.90 5.97
N SER A 25 8.45 -4.19 6.06
CA SER A 25 8.71 -5.17 5.00
C SER A 25 7.56 -6.16 4.89
N GLY A 26 7.29 -6.63 3.68
CA GLY A 26 6.20 -7.55 3.38
C GLY A 26 6.21 -7.98 1.93
N SER A 27 5.13 -8.61 1.50
CA SER A 27 4.95 -9.19 0.15
C SER A 27 3.72 -8.59 -0.53
N VAL A 28 3.68 -8.69 -1.85
CA VAL A 28 2.48 -8.39 -2.65
C VAL A 28 2.16 -9.62 -3.49
N LEU A 29 0.92 -10.10 -3.38
CA LEU A 29 0.43 -11.25 -4.11
C LEU A 29 -0.57 -10.79 -5.17
N LEU A 30 -0.41 -11.29 -6.39
CA LEU A 30 -1.33 -11.10 -7.50
C LEU A 30 -1.89 -12.45 -7.93
N GLU A 31 -3.17 -12.68 -7.68
CA GLU A 31 -3.89 -13.89 -8.09
C GLU A 31 -4.78 -13.61 -9.29
N ALA A 32 -4.76 -14.49 -10.29
CA ALA A 32 -5.65 -14.38 -11.45
C ALA A 32 -6.17 -15.75 -11.89
N ALA A 33 -7.43 -15.78 -12.30
CA ALA A 33 -8.10 -17.00 -12.75
C ALA A 33 -7.68 -17.43 -14.17
N GLN A 34 -7.03 -16.53 -14.92
CA GLN A 34 -6.62 -16.74 -16.31
C GLN A 34 -5.23 -16.12 -16.51
N PRO A 35 -4.45 -16.61 -17.49
CA PRO A 35 -3.17 -16.01 -17.84
C PRO A 35 -3.31 -14.52 -18.17
N LEU A 36 -2.41 -13.70 -17.65
CA LEU A 36 -2.36 -12.27 -17.95
C LEU A 36 -0.93 -11.77 -18.07
N SER A 37 -0.74 -10.72 -18.87
CA SER A 37 0.53 -10.00 -18.95
C SER A 37 0.55 -8.86 -17.93
N VAL A 38 1.57 -8.84 -17.07
CA VAL A 38 1.78 -7.78 -16.09
C VAL A 38 2.87 -6.84 -16.61
N ALA A 39 2.51 -5.61 -16.97
CA ALA A 39 3.48 -4.62 -17.43
C ALA A 39 4.38 -4.06 -16.31
N GLY A 40 3.90 -4.11 -15.06
CA GLY A 40 4.64 -3.68 -13.89
C GLY A 40 3.75 -3.62 -12.67
N LEU A 41 4.37 -3.70 -11.49
CA LEU A 41 3.70 -3.60 -10.21
C LEU A 41 4.34 -2.45 -9.43
N ARG A 42 3.52 -1.57 -8.85
CA ARG A 42 3.97 -0.45 -8.02
C ARG A 42 3.24 -0.44 -6.69
N VAL A 43 3.99 -0.18 -5.63
CA VAL A 43 3.45 0.00 -4.28
C VAL A 43 3.72 1.44 -3.87
N THR A 44 2.66 2.10 -3.39
CA THR A 44 2.77 3.41 -2.78
C THR A 44 2.34 3.30 -1.33
N VAL A 45 3.21 3.72 -0.42
CA VAL A 45 2.89 3.85 1.00
C VAL A 45 2.82 5.32 1.37
N SER A 46 1.80 5.69 2.14
CA SER A 46 1.67 7.02 2.70
C SER A 46 1.16 7.01 4.12
N GLY A 47 1.76 7.82 4.98
CA GLY A 47 1.34 8.05 6.36
C GLY A 47 1.12 9.53 6.59
N ARG A 48 -0.10 9.92 6.98
CA ARG A 48 -0.49 11.32 7.18
C ARG A 48 -1.13 11.49 8.55
N ALA A 49 -0.78 12.57 9.24
CA ALA A 49 -1.53 13.02 10.39
C ALA A 49 -2.39 14.23 10.01
N ARG A 50 -3.62 14.26 10.51
CA ARG A 50 -4.55 15.37 10.37
C ARG A 50 -4.91 15.86 11.76
N VAL A 51 -4.73 17.14 12.01
CA VAL A 51 -5.07 17.78 13.27
C VAL A 51 -6.18 18.79 13.01
N GLU A 52 -7.28 18.64 13.75
CA GLU A 52 -8.37 19.61 13.75
C GLU A 52 -8.46 20.31 15.11
N HIS A 53 -8.07 21.57 15.15
CA HIS A 53 -8.28 22.42 16.30
C HIS A 53 -9.67 23.03 16.25
N ARG A 54 -10.54 22.59 17.14
CA ARG A 54 -11.79 23.30 17.44
C ARG A 54 -11.42 24.48 18.35
N GLY A 55 -11.72 25.70 17.93
CA GLY A 55 -11.47 26.87 18.78
C GLY A 55 -12.26 26.77 20.09
N GLY A 56 -11.66 27.24 21.19
CA GLY A 56 -12.32 27.26 22.50
C GLY A 56 -13.48 28.26 22.57
N ALA A 57 -14.22 28.23 23.68
CA ALA A 57 -15.47 28.98 23.93
C ALA A 57 -15.39 30.52 23.83
N GLY A 58 -14.24 31.10 23.48
CA GLY A 58 -13.99 32.53 23.34
C GLY A 58 -13.77 33.03 21.90
N GLY A 59 -14.23 32.31 20.87
CA GLY A 59 -14.18 32.79 19.48
C GLY A 59 -12.88 32.47 18.70
N GLY A 60 -12.11 31.47 19.16
CA GLY A 60 -10.96 30.99 18.39
C GLY A 60 -11.37 30.39 17.04
N ARG A 61 -10.69 30.76 15.94
CA ARG A 61 -10.96 30.21 14.60
C ARG A 61 -10.60 28.72 14.54
N ARG A 62 -11.48 27.89 13.99
CA ARG A 62 -11.18 26.48 13.68
C ARG A 62 -9.97 26.42 12.75
N ARG A 63 -8.94 25.66 13.12
CA ARG A 63 -7.72 25.46 12.32
C ARG A 63 -7.58 23.98 11.99
N ARG A 64 -7.25 23.68 10.74
CA ARG A 64 -6.94 22.31 10.29
C ARG A 64 -5.52 22.28 9.76
N GLU A 65 -4.78 21.27 10.17
CA GLU A 65 -3.43 20.99 9.70
C GLU A 65 -3.34 19.56 9.22
N GLU A 66 -2.61 19.34 8.13
CA GLU A 66 -2.31 18.01 7.61
C GLU A 66 -0.82 17.95 7.33
N LYS A 67 -0.19 16.88 7.82
CA LYS A 67 1.24 16.65 7.65
C LYS A 67 1.46 15.23 7.13
N GLU A 68 2.20 15.13 6.03
CA GLU A 68 2.64 13.85 5.48
C GLU A 68 3.99 13.48 6.09
N TYR A 69 4.03 12.34 6.77
CA TYR A 69 5.23 11.82 7.46
C TYR A 69 5.94 10.73 6.65
N LEU A 70 5.18 10.05 5.79
CA LEU A 70 5.69 9.02 4.90
C LEU A 70 5.01 9.19 3.55
N ARG A 71 5.81 9.24 2.49
CA ARG A 71 5.38 9.06 1.11
C ARG A 71 6.51 8.37 0.36
N ARG A 72 6.28 7.13 -0.06
CA ARG A 72 7.22 6.39 -0.90
C ARG A 72 6.46 5.66 -1.97
N GLU A 73 7.06 5.60 -3.15
CA GLU A 73 6.61 4.79 -4.27
C GLU A 73 7.76 3.89 -4.67
N GLU A 74 7.46 2.62 -4.91
CA GLU A 74 8.44 1.62 -5.29
C GLU A 74 7.87 0.74 -6.39
N ALA A 75 8.66 0.58 -7.47
CA ALA A 75 8.37 -0.36 -8.53
C ALA A 75 8.88 -1.74 -8.10
N LEU A 76 7.97 -2.70 -7.97
CA LEU A 76 8.30 -4.07 -7.63
C LEU A 76 8.74 -4.82 -8.87
N ARG A 77 9.83 -5.57 -8.72
CA ARG A 77 10.30 -6.54 -9.70
C ARG A 77 9.97 -7.92 -9.16
N LEU A 78 9.41 -8.78 -10.00
CA LEU A 78 9.45 -10.21 -9.72
C LEU A 78 10.92 -10.61 -9.78
N GLU A 79 11.46 -11.09 -8.66
CA GLU A 79 12.70 -11.85 -8.73
C GLU A 79 12.42 -13.05 -9.66
N GLU A 80 13.37 -13.38 -10.54
CA GLU A 80 13.28 -14.58 -11.39
C GLU A 80 13.25 -15.82 -10.49
N GLN A 81 12.08 -16.16 -9.97
CA GLN A 81 11.83 -17.53 -9.56
C GLN A 81 11.65 -18.31 -10.85
N LEU A 82 12.78 -18.85 -11.33
CA LEU A 82 12.83 -19.95 -12.28
C LEU A 82 11.72 -20.92 -11.90
N THR A 83 10.65 -20.93 -12.68
CA THR A 83 9.70 -22.03 -12.66
C THR A 83 10.45 -23.22 -13.27
N THR A 84 11.31 -23.86 -12.49
CA THR A 84 11.74 -25.24 -12.72
C THR A 84 10.56 -26.15 -12.38
N GLY A 85 9.49 -25.98 -13.15
CA GLY A 85 8.43 -26.98 -13.33
C GLY A 85 8.82 -27.88 -14.48
N THR A 86 9.83 -28.73 -14.27
CA THR A 86 10.07 -29.91 -15.08
C THR A 86 9.06 -30.99 -14.69
N HIS A 87 8.47 -31.59 -15.74
CA HIS A 87 7.58 -32.76 -15.81
C HIS A 87 6.08 -32.57 -15.58
#